data_AF-A0A8U0I1M2-F1
#
_entry.id   AF-A0A8U0I1M2-F1
#
_cell.length_a   1.000
_cell.length_b   1.000
_cell.length_c   1.000
_cell.angle_alpha   90.00
_cell.angle_beta   90.00
_cell.angle_gamma   90.00
#
_symmetry.space_group_name_H-M   'P 1'
#
loop_
_entity.id
_entity.type
_entity.pdbx_description
1 polymer ?
#
loop_
_entity_poly.entity_id
_entity_poly.type
_entity_poly.pdbx_seq_one_letter_code
_entity_poly.pdbx_strand_id
1 'polypeptide(L)' 'MSHSPTFFDYVCSNSDKFAMLFAFECLAGVLSVVFVLGTEPGTASHVVGILNLVGAAVLAVPTAGVLLKCHRR' A
#
# COMPACT_ATOMS: atom_id res chain seq x y z
N MET A 1 -26.88 -23.06 -6.63
CA MET A 1 -26.85 -22.61 -5.21
C MET A 1 -26.63 -21.11 -5.23
N SER A 2 -27.59 -20.32 -4.74
CA SER A 2 -27.47 -18.86 -4.69
C SER A 2 -26.51 -18.47 -3.57
N HIS A 3 -25.23 -18.28 -3.89
CA HIS A 3 -24.30 -17.70 -2.93
C HIS A 3 -24.67 -16.23 -2.79
N SER A 4 -25.22 -15.85 -1.63
CA SER A 4 -25.33 -14.45 -1.26
C SER A 4 -23.92 -13.85 -1.25
N PRO A 5 -23.64 -12.82 -2.06
CA PRO A 5 -22.30 -12.26 -2.16
C PRO A 5 -21.88 -11.73 -0.80
N THR A 6 -20.76 -12.22 -0.30
CA THR A 6 -20.15 -11.75 0.94
C THR A 6 -19.45 -10.42 0.69
N PHE A 7 -19.18 -9.65 1.75
CA PHE A 7 -18.44 -8.39 1.64
C PHE A 7 -17.12 -8.52 0.85
N PHE A 8 -16.41 -9.64 1.04
CA PHE A 8 -15.16 -9.90 0.32
C PHE A 8 -15.35 -10.21 -1.17
N ASP A 9 -16.52 -10.70 -1.60
CA ASP A 9 -16.81 -10.85 -3.03
C ASP A 9 -16.88 -9.49 -3.73
N TYR A 10 -17.48 -8.49 -3.07
CA TYR A 10 -17.51 -7.11 -3.57
C TYR A 10 -16.13 -6.46 -3.59
N VAL A 11 -15.33 -6.67 -2.55
CA VAL A 11 -13.95 -6.16 -2.48
C VAL A 11 -13.10 -6.77 -3.59
N CYS A 12 -13.17 -8.08 -3.80
CA CYS A 12 -12.40 -8.76 -4.84
C CYS A 12 -12.89 -8.45 -6.26
N SER A 13 -14.18 -8.19 -6.45
CA SER A 13 -14.72 -7.64 -7.69
C SER A 13 -14.11 -6.27 -8.05
N ASN A 14 -13.56 -5.54 -7.08
CA ASN A 14 -12.90 -4.26 -7.27
C ASN A 14 -11.37 -4.36 -7.07
N SER A 15 -10.80 -5.56 -7.15
CA SER A 15 -9.37 -5.82 -6.92
C SER A 15 -8.45 -4.98 -7.81
N ASP A 16 -8.85 -4.68 -9.06
CA ASP A 16 -8.07 -3.81 -9.96
C ASP A 16 -7.81 -2.41 -9.36
N LYS A 17 -8.77 -1.85 -8.63
CA LYS A 17 -8.61 -0.55 -7.97
C LYS A 17 -7.62 -0.64 -6.81
N PHE A 18 -7.69 -1.73 -6.04
CA PHE A 18 -6.73 -1.99 -4.98
C PHE A 18 -5.33 -2.29 -5.54
N ALA A 19 -5.23 -2.92 -6.71
CA ALA A 19 -3.95 -3.15 -7.39
C ALA A 19 -3.33 -1.82 -7.86
N MET A 20 -4.13 -0.91 -8.40
CA MET A 20 -3.67 0.44 -8.75
C MET A 20 -3.24 1.23 -7.50
N LEU A 21 -4.02 1.16 -6.41
CA LEU A 21 -3.67 1.79 -5.14
C LEU A 21 -2.34 1.25 -4.61
N PHE A 22 -2.16 -0.08 -4.63
CA PHE A 22 -0.93 -0.74 -4.21
C PHE A 22 0.28 -0.32 -5.06
N ALA A 23 0.09 -0.18 -6.37
CA ALA A 23 1.14 0.32 -7.25
C ALA A 23 1.57 1.75 -6.87
N PHE A 24 0.62 2.64 -6.54
CA PHE A 24 0.93 3.98 -6.04
C PHE A 24 1.62 3.96 -4.68
N GLU A 25 1.20 3.09 -3.77
CA GLU A 25 1.84 2.92 -2.46
C GLU A 25 3.30 2.46 -2.62
N CYS A 26 3.56 1.49 -3.51
CA CYS A 26 4.92 1.05 -3.84
C CYS A 26 5.75 2.19 -4.44
N LEU A 27 5.20 2.95 -5.39
CA LEU A 27 5.89 4.08 -6.00
C LEU A 27 6.22 5.17 -4.95
N ALA A 28 5.26 5.53 -4.11
CA ALA A 28 5.45 6.49 -3.02
C ALA A 28 6.50 6.00 -2.02
N GLY A 29 6.50 4.70 -1.70
CA GLY A 29 7.50 4.06 -0.86
C GLY A 29 8.91 4.17 -1.46
N VAL A 30 9.08 3.81 -2.74
CA VAL A 30 10.36 3.92 -3.45
C VAL A 30 10.86 5.36 -3.47
N LEU A 31 10.00 6.32 -3.82
CA LEU A 31 10.35 7.75 -3.82
C LEU A 31 10.76 8.22 -2.42
N SER A 32 10.06 7.75 -1.37
CA SER A 32 10.40 8.09 0.01
C SER A 32 11.75 7.49 0.43
N VAL A 33 12.09 6.27 -0.02
CA VAL A 33 13.42 5.67 0.22
C VAL A 33 14.49 6.52 -0.45
N VAL A 34 14.32 6.85 -1.73
CA VAL A 34 15.27 7.70 -2.48
C VAL A 34 15.45 9.04 -1.78
N PHE A 35 14.37 9.65 -1.30
CA PHE A 35 14.42 10.91 -0.56
C PHE A 35 15.17 10.81 0.77
N VAL A 36 14.92 9.75 1.55
CA VAL A 36 15.63 9.51 2.82
C VAL A 36 17.12 9.29 2.58
N LEU A 37 17.50 8.54 1.55
CA LEU A 37 18.91 8.31 1.18
C LEU A 37 19.62 9.58 0.71
N GLY A 38 18.87 10.55 0.15
CA GLY A 38 19.39 11.84 -0.29
C GLY A 38 19.39 12.94 0.76
N THR A 39 18.87 12.69 1.97
CA THR A 39 18.76 13.70 3.04
C THR A 39 19.64 13.36 4.23
N GLU A 40 20.28 14.37 4.81
CA GLU A 40 21.17 14.20 5.96
C GLU A 40 20.38 13.84 7.23
N PRO A 41 20.85 12.85 8.01
CA PRO A 41 20.21 12.48 9.27
C PRO A 41 20.27 13.64 10.27
N GLY A 42 19.17 13.83 11.02
CA GLY A 42 19.01 14.94 11.97
C GLY A 42 18.33 16.18 11.38
N THR A 43 18.06 16.21 10.08
CA THR A 43 17.25 17.27 9.45
C THR A 43 15.76 16.97 9.52
N ALA A 44 14.92 18.02 9.51
CA ALA A 44 13.47 17.87 9.46
C ALA A 44 13.01 17.07 8.23
N SER A 45 13.67 17.27 7.08
CA SER A 45 13.41 16.54 5.84
C SER A 45 13.62 15.03 6.00
N HIS A 46 14.69 14.62 6.68
CA HIS A 46 14.96 13.21 6.92
C HIS A 46 13.87 12.54 7.78
N VAL A 47 13.40 13.26 8.82
CA VAL A 47 12.29 12.79 9.66
C VAL A 47 11.00 12.64 8.85
N VAL A 48 10.66 13.62 8.01
CA VAL A 48 9.50 13.56 7.11
C VAL A 48 9.62 12.37 6.15
N GLY A 49 10.81 12.12 5.60
CA GLY A 49 11.06 10.97 4.75
C GLY A 49 10.81 9.63 5.46
N ILE A 50 11.28 9.48 6.71
CA ILE A 50 11.02 8.29 7.52
C ILE A 50 9.53 8.14 7.82
N LEU A 51 8.83 9.22 8.19
CA LEU A 51 7.39 9.18 8.44
C LEU A 51 6.60 8.78 7.20
N ASN A 52 7.00 9.24 6.01
CA ASN A 52 6.39 8.84 4.75
C ASN A 52 6.62 7.34 4.48
N LEU A 53 7.79 6.79 4.78
CA LEU A 53 8.04 5.35 4.67
C LEU A 53 7.15 4.54 5.59
N VAL A 54 7.01 4.97 6.85
CA VAL A 54 6.12 4.32 7.81
C VAL A 54 4.67 4.38 7.34
N GLY A 55 4.22 5.56 6.88
CA GLY A 55 2.87 5.74 6.33
C GLY A 55 2.61 4.85 5.12
N ALA A 56 3.55 4.81 4.16
CA ALA A 56 3.45 3.96 2.98
C ALA A 56 3.40 2.47 3.37
N ALA A 57 4.19 2.02 4.34
CA ALA A 57 4.16 0.64 4.82
C ALA A 57 2.82 0.29 5.51
N VAL A 58 2.31 1.17 6.36
CA VAL A 58 1.03 0.98 7.05
C VAL A 58 -0.15 0.88 6.08
N LEU A 59 -0.10 1.60 4.96
CA LEU A 59 -1.12 1.51 3.90
C LEU A 59 -0.91 0.28 3.00
N ALA A 60 0.33 -0.01 2.61
CA ALA A 60 0.64 -1.11 1.71
C ALA A 60 0.34 -2.50 2.29
N VAL A 61 0.55 -2.71 3.58
CA VAL A 61 0.32 -4.02 4.24
C VAL A 61 -1.14 -4.49 4.13
N PRO A 62 -2.16 -3.72 4.54
CA PRO A 62 -3.55 -4.14 4.39
C PRO A 62 -3.98 -4.23 2.93
N THR A 63 -3.52 -3.32 2.05
CA THR A 63 -3.83 -3.36 0.61
C THR A 63 -3.29 -4.64 -0.03
N ALA A 64 -2.02 -5.00 0.26
CA ALA A 64 -1.43 -6.27 -0.15
C ALA A 64 -2.18 -7.48 0.43
N GLY A 65 -2.59 -7.42 1.70
CA GLY A 65 -3.38 -8.47 2.35
C GLY A 65 -4.72 -8.73 1.66
N VAL A 66 -5.41 -7.67 1.25
CA VAL A 66 -6.65 -7.76 0.45
C VAL A 66 -6.38 -8.40 -0.91
N LEU A 67 -5.35 -7.94 -1.63
CA LEU A 67 -5.00 -8.48 -2.95
C LEU A 67 -4.58 -9.95 -2.88
N LEU A 68 -3.77 -10.34 -1.90
CA LEU A 68 -3.37 -11.73 -1.67
C LEU A 68 -4.58 -12.63 -1.38
N LYS A 69 -5.53 -12.14 -0.59
CA LYS A 69 -6.77 -12.87 -0.31
C LYS A 69 -7.63 -13.04 -1.56
N CYS A 70 -7.73 -12.00 -2.40
CA CYS A 70 -8.48 -12.06 -3.65
C CYS A 70 -7.82 -12.93 -4.72
N HIS A 71 -6.49 -12.97 -4.79
CA HIS A 71 -5.74 -13.83 -5.72
C HIS A 71 -5.80 -15.32 -5.33
N ARG A 72 -5.89 -15.63 -4.03
CA ARG A 72 -5.96 -17.02 -3.53
C ARG A 72 -7.36 -17.65 -3.62
N ARG A 73 -8.35 -16.89 -4.07
CA ARG A 73 -9.75 -17.30 -4.13
C ARG A 73 -10.12 -17.70 -5.55
#